data_AF-H5SKH0-F1
#
_entry.id   AF-H5SKH0-F1
#
_cell.length_a   1.000
_cell.length_b   1.000
_cell.length_c   1.000
_cell.angle_alpha   90.00
_cell.angle_beta   90.00
_cell.angle_gamma   90.00
#
_symmetry.space_group_name_H-M   'P 1'
#
loop_
_entity.id
_entity.type
_entity.pdbx_description
1 polymer ?
#
loop_
_entity_poly.entity_id
_entity_poly.type
_entity_poly.pdbx_seq_one_letter_code
_entity_poly.pdbx_strand_id
1 'polypeptide(L)' 'MKRGEIWWAEMEPPVGRRPVVLLSREAAYQIRSKVTIAPVTTRIRGIQTEVGVGPEDGLPRRSVVDCDFALELP' A
#
# COMPACT_ATOMS: atom_id res chain seq x y z
N MET A 1 2.65 -1.73 13.28
CA MET A 1 2.20 -0.92 12.14
C MET A 1 2.87 0.43 12.24
N LYS A 2 3.77 0.69 11.30
CA LYS A 2 4.44 1.98 11.13
C LYS A 2 4.10 2.58 9.78
N ARG A 3 4.10 3.91 9.71
CA ARG A 3 3.85 4.60 8.44
C ARG A 3 4.98 4.27 7.47
N GLY A 4 4.62 3.91 6.23
CA GLY A 4 5.56 3.50 5.20
C GLY A 4 5.87 2.01 5.16
N GLU A 5 5.39 1.21 6.11
CA GLU A 5 5.53 -0.25 6.02
C GLU A 5 4.64 -0.83 4.91
N ILE A 6 5.14 -1.88 4.25
CA ILE A 6 4.38 -2.70 3.31
C ILE A 6 3.66 -3.80 4.08
N TRP A 7 2.33 -3.85 3.91
CA TRP A 7 1.44 -4.83 4.54
C TRP A 7 0.65 -5.58 3.49
N TRP A 8 0.29 -6.83 3.77
CA TRP A 8 -0.65 -7.58 2.94
C TRP A 8 -2.07 -7.34 3.46
N ALA A 9 -2.89 -6.69 2.66
CA ALA A 9 -4.28 -6.40 2.97
C ALA A 9 -5.22 -7.26 2.12
N GLU A 10 -6.33 -7.71 2.72
CA GLU A 10 -7.45 -8.28 2.00
C GLU A 10 -8.31 -7.15 1.46
N MET A 11 -8.32 -6.99 0.14
CA MET A 11 -9.17 -6.00 -0.53
C MET A 11 -10.48 -6.64 -0.95
N GLU A 12 -11.52 -5.82 -1.09
CA GLU A 12 -12.84 -6.29 -1.54
C GLU A 12 -12.74 -7.00 -2.90
N PRO A 13 -13.53 -8.08 -3.11
CA PRO A 13 -13.62 -8.73 -4.41
C PRO A 13 -13.98 -7.73 -5.52
N PRO A 14 -13.37 -7.84 -6.72
CA PRO A 14 -12.53 -8.95 -7.21
C PRO A 14 -11.03 -8.78 -6.95
N VAL A 15 -10.61 -7.78 -6.16
CA VAL A 15 -9.20 -7.38 -6.06
C VAL A 15 -8.36 -8.43 -5.32
N GLY A 16 -8.92 -8.97 -4.22
CA GLY A 16 -8.29 -9.98 -3.37
C GLY A 16 -7.10 -9.47 -2.55
N ARG A 17 -6.31 -10.40 -2.01
CA ARG A 17 -5.14 -10.08 -1.18
C ARG A 17 -4.04 -9.38 -1.96
N ARG A 18 -3.64 -8.18 -1.53
CA ARG A 18 -2.57 -7.39 -2.18
C ARG A 18 -1.62 -6.73 -1.19
N PRO A 19 -0.36 -6.49 -1.58
CA PRO A 19 0.52 -5.65 -0.82
C PRO A 19 0.07 -4.19 -0.91
N VAL A 20 0.19 -3.46 0.18
CA VAL A 20 -0.23 -2.06 0.34
C VAL A 20 0.74 -1.33 1.25
N VAL A 21 0.90 -0.02 1.09
CA VAL A 21 1.71 0.84 1.97
C VAL A 21 0.81 1.61 2.92
N LEU A 22 1.16 1.60 4.21
CA LEU A 22 0.45 2.38 5.22
C LEU A 22 0.79 3.87 5.10
N LEU A 23 -0.19 4.71 4.77
CA LEU A 23 0.01 6.15 4.59
C LEU A 23 -0.39 6.98 5.81
N SER A 24 -1.41 6.53 6.55
CA SER A 24 -1.88 7.20 7.76
C SER A 24 -0.76 7.37 8.79
N ARG A 25 -0.82 8.45 9.59
CA ARG A 25 0.08 8.65 10.73
C ARG A 25 -0.08 7.53 11.77
N GLU A 26 1.00 7.14 12.43
CA GLU A 26 1.01 5.98 13.35
C GLU A 26 0.00 6.09 14.49
N ALA A 27 -0.11 7.26 15.10
CA ALA A 27 -1.09 7.52 16.16
C ALA A 27 -2.55 7.37 15.69
N ALA A 28 -2.83 7.39 14.38
CA ALA A 28 -4.17 7.15 13.86
C ALA A 28 -4.55 5.65 13.88
N TYR A 29 -3.58 4.72 13.85
CA TYR A 29 -3.87 3.28 13.80
C TYR A 29 -4.56 2.77 15.07
N GLN A 30 -4.37 3.43 16.21
CA GLN A 30 -4.99 3.03 17.48
C GLN A 30 -6.34 3.72 17.73
N ILE A 31 -6.61 4.84 17.07
CA ILE A 31 -7.74 5.72 17.38
C ILE A 31 -8.80 5.70 16.26
N ARG A 32 -8.39 5.55 15.01
CA ARG A 32 -9.32 5.47 13.87
C ARG A 32 -9.69 4.02 13.61
N SER A 33 -10.96 3.81 13.25
CA SER A 33 -11.47 2.54 12.74
C SER A 33 -11.08 2.23 11.30
N LYS A 34 -10.29 3.11 10.66
CA LYS A 34 -9.85 2.96 9.28
C LYS A 34 -8.43 3.50 9.09
N VAL A 35 -7.69 2.85 8.21
CA VAL A 35 -6.32 3.17 7.85
C VAL A 35 -6.25 3.55 6.37
N THR A 36 -5.66 4.71 6.07
CA THR A 36 -5.38 5.14 4.70
C THR A 36 -4.14 4.44 4.18
N ILE A 37 -4.24 3.85 3.00
CA ILE A 37 -3.22 3.03 2.37
C ILE A 37 -3.11 3.34 0.86
N ALA A 38 -1.97 3.04 0.26
CA ALA A 38 -1.79 3.01 -1.20
C ALA A 38 -1.48 1.59 -1.67
N PRO A 39 -2.10 1.10 -2.76
CA PRO A 39 -1.86 -0.25 -3.24
C PRO A 39 -0.49 -0.38 -3.91
N VAL A 40 0.09 -1.56 -3.80
CA VAL A 40 1.30 -1.94 -4.53
C VAL A 40 0.90 -2.78 -5.74
N THR A 41 1.42 -2.42 -6.90
CA THR A 41 1.13 -3.08 -8.17
C THR A 41 2.41 -3.42 -8.92
N THR A 42 2.39 -4.51 -9.67
CA THR A 42 3.49 -4.89 -10.57
C THR A 42 3.35 -4.25 -11.95
N ARG A 43 2.25 -3.53 -12.20
CA ARG A 43 2.02 -2.78 -13.43
C ARG A 43 2.61 -1.38 -13.29
N ILE A 44 3.84 -1.24 -13.76
CA ILE A 44 4.61 0.01 -13.71
C ILE A 44 4.24 0.86 -14.94
N ARG A 45 3.75 2.09 -14.73
CA ARG A 45 3.36 3.02 -15.79
C ARG A 45 4.40 4.12 -16.02
N GLY A 46 5.30 4.35 -15.06
CA GLY A 46 6.35 5.37 -15.13
C GLY A 46 5.84 6.78 -14.87
N ILE A 47 4.76 6.93 -14.10
CA ILE A 47 4.22 8.24 -13.72
C ILE A 47 4.89 8.78 -12.46
N GLN A 48 4.84 10.10 -12.24
CA GLN A 48 5.54 10.76 -11.13
C GLN A 48 5.05 10.33 -9.73
N THR A 49 3.82 9.84 -9.64
CA THR A 49 3.21 9.36 -8.39
C THR A 49 3.53 7.90 -8.09
N GLU A 50 4.26 7.19 -8.96
CA GLU A 50 4.72 5.83 -8.66
C GLU A 50 6.03 5.86 -7.86
N VAL A 51 6.04 5.13 -6.74
CA VAL A 51 7.24 4.92 -5.94
C VAL A 51 7.73 3.49 -6.15
N GLY A 52 8.95 3.34 -6.68
CA GLY A 52 9.56 2.03 -6.89
C GLY A 52 9.77 1.27 -5.58
N VAL A 53 9.36 0.01 -5.58
CA VAL A 53 9.56 -0.94 -4.46
C VAL A 53 9.91 -2.33 -5.01
N GLY A 54 10.48 -3.19 -4.18
CA GLY A 54 10.98 -4.48 -4.67
C GLY A 54 11.32 -5.51 -3.58
N PRO A 55 12.09 -6.54 -3.95
CA PRO A 55 12.61 -7.54 -3.03
C PRO A 55 13.36 -6.97 -1.82
N GLU A 56 14.03 -5.84 -1.99
CA GLU A 56 14.67 -5.08 -0.92
C GLU A 56 13.68 -4.58 0.15
N ASP A 57 12.41 -4.38 -0.21
CA ASP A 57 11.32 -3.95 0.68
C ASP A 57 10.46 -5.13 1.17
N GLY A 58 10.84 -6.38 0.83
CA GLY A 58 10.11 -7.59 1.22
C GLY A 58 9.04 -8.06 0.23
N LEU A 59 9.02 -7.54 -1.01
CA LEU A 59 8.11 -7.99 -2.06
C LEU A 59 8.72 -9.12 -2.92
N PRO A 60 7.93 -10.03 -3.51
CA PRO A 60 8.48 -11.13 -4.32
C PRO A 60 9.07 -10.67 -5.67
N ARG A 61 8.76 -9.45 -6.13
CA ARG A 61 9.23 -8.91 -7.42
C ARG A 61 9.17 -7.38 -7.44
N ARG A 62 9.90 -6.78 -8.38
CA ARG A 62 9.86 -5.34 -8.66
C ARG A 62 8.42 -4.88 -8.90
N SER A 63 8.02 -3.85 -8.17
CA SER A 63 6.67 -3.30 -8.15
C SER A 63 6.73 -1.78 -7.94
N VAL A 64 5.57 -1.13 -7.92
CA VAL A 64 5.43 0.28 -7.57
C VAL A 64 4.29 0.46 -6.58
N VAL A 65 4.44 1.40 -5.68
CA VAL A 65 3.34 1.98 -4.88
C VAL A 65 2.62 2.97 -5.78
N ASP A 66 1.33 2.76 -6.01
CA ASP A 66 0.51 3.69 -6.80
C ASP A 66 -0.02 4.79 -5.87
N CYS A 67 0.72 5.90 -5.74
CA CYS A 67 0.30 7.02 -4.89
C CYS A 67 -0.72 7.96 -5.57
N ASP A 68 -1.12 7.68 -6.81
CA ASP A 68 -2.23 8.37 -7.46
C ASP A 68 -3.58 7.93 -6.85
N PHE A 69 -3.60 6.74 -6.24
CA PHE A 69 -4.78 6.15 -5.64
C PHE A 69 -4.55 5.83 -4.15
N ALA A 70 -5.39 6.39 -3.28
CA ALA A 70 -5.43 6.06 -1.87
C ALA A 70 -6.81 5.55 -1.48
N LEU A 71 -6.86 4.54 -0.62
CA LEU A 71 -8.11 3.98 -0.10
C LEU A 71 -8.05 3.84 1.41
N GLU A 72 -9.22 3.70 2.04
CA GLU A 72 -9.33 3.45 3.47
C GLU A 72 -9.78 2.01 3.70
N LEU A 73 -8.99 1.25 4.47
CA LEU A 73 -9.35 -0.10 4.92
C LEU A 73 -9.71 -0.06 6.41
N PRO A 74 -10.68 -0.87 6.87
CA PRO A 74 -10.94 -1.07 8.30
C PRO A 74 -9.70 -1.56 9.07
#